data_AF-A0A063B1R5-F1
#
_entry.id   AF-A0A063B1R5-F1
#
_cell.length_a   1.000
_cell.length_b   1.000
_cell.length_c   1.000
_cell.angle_alpha   90.00
_cell.angle_beta   90.00
_cell.angle_gamma   90.00
#
_symmetry.space_group_name_H-M   'P 1'
#
loop_
_entity.id
_entity.type
_entity.pdbx_description
1 polymer ?
#
loop_
_entity_poly.entity_id
_entity_poly.type
_entity_poly.pdbx_seq_one_letter_code
_entity_poly.pdbx_strand_id
1 'polypeptide(L)'
;MTIRWPEAMPEGGRLPLSQSEDAFKLGALRMHDETRSCRQTLQISLFFDGTNNNDASDNPLRDSNKRTHTNVARLFNVAIHDPDNGISRFYIPGVG
;
A
#
# COMPACT_ATOMS: atom_id res chain seq x y z
N MET A 1 14.59 -0.74 -23.65
CA MET A 1 13.92 -0.07 -22.51
C MET A 1 13.23 1.17 -23.05
N THR A 2 11.91 1.22 -23.03
CA THR A 2 11.17 2.36 -23.59
C THR A 2 10.76 3.26 -22.44
N ILE A 3 11.47 4.37 -22.26
CA ILE A 3 11.06 5.43 -21.34
C ILE A 3 9.89 6.16 -21.98
N ARG A 4 8.79 6.30 -21.24
CA ARG A 4 7.60 7.04 -21.68
C ARG A 4 7.30 8.13 -20.68
N TRP A 5 6.73 9.22 -21.17
CA TRP A 5 6.15 10.24 -20.30
C TRP A 5 4.97 9.66 -19.50
N PRO A 6 4.73 10.14 -18.27
CA PRO A 6 3.57 9.74 -17.51
C PRO A 6 2.30 10.12 -18.28
N GLU A 7 1.31 9.25 -18.23
CA GLU A 7 -0.01 9.54 -18.77
C GLU A 7 -0.64 10.73 -18.04
N ALA A 8 -1.39 11.55 -18.76
CA ALA A 8 -2.17 12.62 -18.15
C ALA A 8 -3.12 12.05 -17.08
N MET A 9 -3.27 12.77 -15.97
CA MET A 9 -4.22 12.38 -14.93
C MET A 9 -5.66 12.49 -15.49
N PRO A 10 -6.48 11.43 -15.40
CA PRO A 10 -7.89 11.52 -15.77
C PRO A 10 -8.64 12.54 -14.91
N GLU A 11 -9.68 13.18 -15.45
CA GLU A 11 -10.49 14.19 -14.74
C GLU A 11 -11.13 13.64 -13.45
N GLY A 12 -11.55 12.36 -13.46
CA GLY A 12 -12.08 11.66 -12.28
C GLY A 12 -11.02 11.03 -11.36
N GLY A 13 -9.74 11.30 -11.60
CA GLY A 13 -8.63 10.64 -10.90
C GLY A 13 -8.48 9.16 -11.24
N ARG A 14 -7.70 8.44 -10.43
CA ARG A 14 -7.42 6.99 -10.59
C ARG A 14 -8.10 6.11 -9.55
N LEU A 15 -8.97 6.69 -8.72
CA LEU A 15 -9.70 5.99 -7.67
C LEU A 15 -11.24 6.10 -7.81
N PRO A 16 -11.85 6.05 -9.01
CA PRO A 16 -13.30 5.90 -9.08
C PRO A 16 -13.70 4.55 -8.47
N LEU A 17 -14.79 4.52 -7.68
CA LEU A 17 -15.22 3.36 -6.89
C LEU A 17 -15.31 2.06 -7.70
N SER A 18 -15.80 2.16 -8.95
CA SER A 18 -15.88 1.01 -9.86
C SER A 18 -14.51 0.40 -10.15
N GLN A 19 -13.50 1.22 -10.43
CA GLN A 19 -12.14 0.75 -10.72
C GLN A 19 -11.42 0.26 -9.47
N SER A 20 -11.67 0.87 -8.30
CA SER A 20 -11.06 0.42 -7.04
C SER A 20 -11.61 -0.95 -6.62
N GLU A 21 -12.92 -1.17 -6.78
CA GLU A 21 -13.53 -2.48 -6.54
C GLU A 21 -13.00 -3.53 -7.52
N ASP A 22 -12.89 -3.20 -8.80
CA ASP A 22 -12.39 -4.14 -9.81
C ASP A 22 -10.92 -4.50 -9.56
N ALA A 23 -10.09 -3.51 -9.21
CA ALA A 23 -8.70 -3.74 -8.84
C ALA A 23 -8.58 -4.60 -7.58
N PHE A 24 -9.43 -4.35 -6.58
CA PHE A 24 -9.50 -5.17 -5.36
C PHE A 24 -9.93 -6.61 -5.67
N LYS A 25 -11.02 -6.80 -6.43
CA LYS A 25 -11.52 -8.12 -6.83
C LYS A 25 -10.49 -8.88 -7.64
N LEU A 26 -9.84 -8.24 -8.60
CA LEU A 26 -8.76 -8.83 -9.40
C LEU A 26 -7.56 -9.24 -8.53
N GLY A 27 -7.18 -8.39 -7.58
CA GLY A 27 -6.13 -8.69 -6.61
C GLY A 27 -6.50 -9.89 -5.73
N ALA A 28 -7.70 -9.88 -5.14
CA ALA A 28 -8.20 -10.94 -4.27
C ALA A 28 -8.29 -12.29 -5.00
N LEU A 29 -8.76 -12.32 -6.24
CA LEU A 29 -8.83 -13.55 -7.06
C LEU A 29 -7.45 -14.15 -7.33
N ARG A 30 -6.41 -13.33 -7.49
CA ARG A 30 -5.02 -13.82 -7.64
C ARG A 30 -4.47 -14.45 -6.35
N MET A 31 -5.09 -14.17 -5.21
CA MET A 31 -4.65 -14.62 -3.89
C MET A 31 -5.51 -15.76 -3.33
N HIS A 32 -6.67 -16.03 -3.94
CA HIS A 32 -7.60 -17.07 -3.50
C HIS A 32 -7.12 -18.47 -3.95
N ASP A 33 -6.86 -19.36 -3.00
CA ASP A 33 -6.63 -20.78 -3.29
C ASP A 33 -7.95 -21.49 -3.61
N GLU A 34 -8.22 -21.74 -4.89
CA GLU A 34 -9.41 -22.46 -5.36
C GLU A 34 -9.49 -23.90 -4.83
N THR A 35 -8.38 -24.49 -4.37
CA THR A 35 -8.29 -25.93 -4.06
C THR A 35 -8.73 -26.30 -2.64
N ARG A 36 -9.19 -25.34 -1.81
CA ARG A 36 -9.56 -25.55 -0.40
C ARG A 36 -8.49 -26.30 0.40
N SER A 37 -7.21 -26.12 0.05
CA SER A 37 -6.13 -26.73 0.80
C SER A 37 -5.96 -26.03 2.16
N CYS A 38 -5.40 -26.70 3.16
CA CYS A 38 -5.08 -26.08 4.46
C CYS A 38 -3.97 -24.99 4.37
N ARG A 39 -3.59 -24.61 3.16
CA ARG A 39 -2.55 -23.62 2.90
C ARG A 39 -3.16 -22.23 2.95
N GLN A 40 -2.42 -21.32 3.56
CA GLN A 40 -2.74 -19.91 3.61
C GLN A 40 -1.72 -19.16 2.78
N THR A 41 -2.19 -18.33 1.85
CA THR A 41 -1.34 -17.38 1.14
C THR A 41 -1.03 -16.22 2.08
N LEU A 42 0.26 -15.98 2.34
CA LEU A 42 0.68 -14.82 3.12
C LEU A 42 0.90 -13.62 2.20
N GLN A 43 0.21 -12.52 2.48
CA GLN A 43 0.42 -11.24 1.81
C GLN A 43 1.24 -10.33 2.74
N ILE A 44 2.48 -10.06 2.36
CA ILE A 44 3.37 -9.17 3.12
C ILE A 44 3.65 -7.92 2.30
N SER A 45 3.20 -6.77 2.79
CA SER A 45 3.45 -5.47 2.17
C SER A 45 4.54 -4.73 2.95
N LEU A 46 5.66 -4.43 2.30
CA LEU A 46 6.79 -3.70 2.89
C LEU A 46 6.88 -2.30 2.29
N PHE A 47 6.88 -1.28 3.14
CA PHE A 47 6.88 0.13 2.74
C PHE A 47 8.14 0.82 3.24
N PHE A 48 9.10 1.04 2.33
CA PHE A 48 10.35 1.74 2.61
C PHE A 48 10.19 3.22 2.28
N ASP A 49 10.26 4.09 3.28
CA ASP A 49 10.08 5.52 3.06
C ASP A 49 11.35 6.21 2.52
N GLY A 50 11.18 7.43 2.04
CA GLY A 50 12.27 8.25 1.50
C GLY A 50 13.18 8.82 2.58
N THR A 51 14.40 9.22 2.23
CA THR A 51 15.37 9.86 3.13
C THR A 51 14.78 10.99 3.98
N ASN A 52 15.07 10.98 5.29
CA ASN A 52 14.58 11.96 6.28
C ASN A 52 13.03 12.06 6.32
N ASN A 53 12.33 10.96 6.06
CA ASN A 53 10.88 10.84 6.27
C ASN A 53 10.59 9.75 7.29
N ASN A 54 9.70 10.05 8.23
CA ASN A 54 9.32 9.12 9.29
C ASN A 54 7.88 9.39 9.76
N ASP A 55 6.98 8.48 9.41
CA ASP A 55 5.58 8.46 9.86
C ASP A 55 5.27 7.32 10.84
N ALA A 56 6.29 6.69 11.43
CA ALA A 56 6.12 5.60 12.39
C ALA A 56 5.29 6.05 13.60
N SER A 57 4.43 5.17 14.11
CA SER A 57 3.46 5.52 15.16
C SER A 57 4.09 5.90 16.50
N ASP A 58 5.30 5.41 16.77
CA ASP A 58 6.11 5.68 17.95
C ASP A 58 6.98 6.96 17.81
N ASN A 59 7.02 7.56 16.62
CA ASN A 59 7.68 8.85 16.42
C ASN A 59 6.77 9.99 16.93
N PRO A 60 7.19 10.84 17.88
CA PRO A 60 6.40 12.00 18.29
C PRO A 60 6.37 13.11 17.22
N LEU A 61 7.35 13.12 16.31
CA LEU A 61 7.54 14.15 15.27
C LEU A 61 7.17 13.64 13.88
N ARG A 62 6.09 12.86 13.78
CA ARG A 62 5.61 12.30 12.49
C ARG A 62 5.39 13.36 11.43
N ASP A 63 5.78 13.06 10.20
CA ASP A 63 5.55 13.95 9.05
C ASP A 63 4.05 14.20 8.81
N SER A 64 3.20 13.22 9.11
CA SER A 64 1.74 13.41 9.03
C SER A 64 1.21 14.51 9.95
N ASN A 65 1.85 14.77 11.10
CA ASN A 65 1.45 15.84 12.02
C ASN A 65 1.60 17.24 11.39
N LYS A 66 2.54 17.40 10.44
CA LYS A 66 2.76 18.64 9.69
C LYS A 66 2.15 18.62 8.30
N ARG A 67 1.34 17.59 7.97
CA ARG A 67 0.75 17.35 6.64
C ARG A 67 1.79 17.15 5.54
N THR A 68 2.96 16.63 5.88
CA THR A 68 4.09 16.38 4.95
C THR A 68 4.38 14.89 4.74
N HIS A 69 3.46 14.00 5.10
CA HIS A 69 3.62 12.55 4.90
C HIS A 69 3.87 12.22 3.41
N THR A 70 4.73 11.23 3.17
CA THR A 70 5.11 10.80 1.82
C THR A 70 4.02 9.97 1.15
N ASN A 71 4.17 9.71 -0.15
CA ASN A 71 3.30 8.75 -0.84
C ASN A 71 3.45 7.32 -0.28
N VAL A 72 4.64 6.96 0.24
CA VAL A 72 4.86 5.65 0.88
C VAL A 72 4.05 5.55 2.16
N ALA A 73 4.10 6.57 3.02
CA ALA A 73 3.28 6.63 4.23
C ALA A 73 1.77 6.60 3.91
N ARG A 74 1.32 7.29 2.85
CA ARG A 74 -0.08 7.24 2.38
C ARG A 74 -0.49 5.82 1.97
N LEU A 75 0.33 5.14 1.18
CA LEU A 75 0.06 3.78 0.74
C LEU A 75 0.07 2.79 1.91
N PHE A 76 1.01 2.95 2.84
CA PHE A 76 1.03 2.16 4.07
C PHE A 76 -0.29 2.33 4.84
N ASN A 77 -0.77 3.56 5.03
CA ASN A 77 -1.98 3.87 5.81
C ASN A 77 -3.24 3.22 5.23
N VAL A 78 -3.37 3.14 3.90
CA VAL A 78 -4.51 2.50 3.23
C VAL A 78 -4.33 1.00 2.99
N ALA A 79 -3.15 0.44 3.24
CA ALA A 79 -2.91 -1.00 3.09
C ALA A 79 -3.70 -1.80 4.13
N ILE A 80 -4.23 -2.94 3.72
CA ILE A 80 -4.97 -3.86 4.60
C ILE A 80 -4.00 -4.47 5.62
N HIS A 81 -4.45 -4.57 6.86
CA HIS A 81 -3.77 -5.30 7.93
C HIS A 81 -4.77 -6.25 8.57
N ASP A 82 -4.62 -7.53 8.27
CA ASP A 82 -5.46 -8.62 8.76
C ASP A 82 -4.57 -9.87 8.97
N PRO A 83 -3.76 -9.88 10.04
CA PRO A 83 -2.79 -10.95 10.29
C PRO A 83 -3.41 -12.33 10.45
N ASP A 84 -4.63 -12.40 11.01
CA ASP A 84 -5.37 -13.65 11.20
C ASP A 84 -5.67 -14.32 9.84
N ASN A 85 -5.90 -13.50 8.81
CA ASN A 85 -6.06 -13.97 7.42
C ASN A 85 -4.76 -13.90 6.60
N GLY A 86 -3.60 -13.71 7.24
CA GLY A 86 -2.28 -13.78 6.59
C GLY A 86 -1.88 -12.50 5.85
N ILE A 87 -2.57 -11.37 6.08
CA ILE A 87 -2.30 -10.08 5.43
C ILE A 87 -1.59 -9.15 6.41
N SER A 88 -0.30 -8.94 6.19
CA SER A 88 0.55 -8.10 7.04
C SER A 88 1.14 -6.92 6.27
N ARG A 89 1.32 -5.79 6.96
CA ARG A 89 1.97 -4.59 6.43
C ARG A 89 3.02 -4.10 7.42
N PHE A 90 4.14 -3.61 6.88
CA PHE A 90 5.23 -3.08 7.68
C PHE A 90 5.70 -1.76 7.08
N TYR A 91 5.85 -0.76 7.93
CA TYR A 91 6.41 0.53 7.58
C TYR A 91 7.85 0.60 8.08
N ILE A 92 8.77 0.99 7.19
CA ILE A 92 10.19 1.15 7.46
C ILE A 92 10.51 2.63 7.26
N PRO A 93 10.88 3.36 8.33
CA PRO A 93 11.28 4.76 8.23
C PRO A 93 12.43 4.96 7.24
N GLY A 94 12.46 6.14 6.63
CA GLY A 94 13.56 6.55 5.77
C GLY A 94 14.86 6.70 6.54
N VAL A 95 15.96 6.55 5.82
CA VAL A 95 17.30 6.80 6.39
C VAL A 95 17.56 8.29 6.59
N GLY A 96 18.34 8.63 7.61
CA GLY A 96 18.70 10.02 7.95
C GLY A 96 17.62 10.73 8.72
#